data_AF-A0A6I9PX13-F1
#
_entry.id   AF-A0A6I9PX13-F1
#
_cell.length_a   1.000
_cell.length_b   1.000
_cell.length_c   1.000
_cell.angle_alpha   90.00
_cell.angle_beta   90.00
_cell.angle_gamma   90.00
#
_symmetry.space_group_name_H-M   'P 1'
#
loop_
_entity.id
_entity.type
_entity.pdbx_description
1 polymer ?
#
loop_
_entity_poly.entity_id
_entity_poly.type
_entity_poly.pdbx_seq_one_letter_code
_entity_poly.pdbx_strand_id
1 'polypeptide(L)'
;MSVSRLQQLKGHIFPENKITAMAAPSPLSTHVLNTAMGVPGSNMALNLYRQDPTTNTWSLLTSGTTNAEGRCPGLITKEMFIAGVYRLHFETALYWESMGETCFYPYVEIVFTIIDPGQKYHVPLLLSRFSYSTYRGS
;
A
#
# COMPACT_ATOMS: atom_id res chain seq x y z
N MET A 1 -17.26 2.65 54.98
CA MET A 1 -17.24 1.97 53.67
C MET A 1 -15.80 1.85 53.23
N SER A 2 -15.31 0.61 53.07
CA SER A 2 -13.88 0.31 52.89
C SER A 2 -13.32 0.89 51.60
N VAL A 3 -12.09 1.42 51.67
CA VAL A 3 -11.25 1.96 50.59
C VAL A 3 -11.14 0.98 49.40
N SER A 4 -11.29 -0.32 49.66
CA SER A 4 -11.28 -1.38 48.64
C SER A 4 -12.38 -1.26 47.58
N ARG A 5 -13.57 -0.74 47.94
CA ARG A 5 -14.69 -0.59 46.99
C ARG A 5 -14.49 0.59 46.03
N LEU A 6 -13.71 1.61 46.41
CA LEU A 6 -13.39 2.76 45.55
C LEU A 6 -12.35 2.41 44.48
N GLN A 7 -11.46 1.44 44.74
CA GLN A 7 -10.46 0.98 43.76
C GLN A 7 -11.06 0.09 42.68
N GLN A 8 -12.04 -0.76 43.01
CA GLN A 8 -12.73 -1.61 42.02
C GLN A 8 -13.59 -0.83 41.02
N LEU A 9 -14.08 0.36 41.38
CA LEU A 9 -14.87 1.21 40.48
C LEU A 9 -14.02 2.00 39.48
N LYS A 10 -12.74 2.28 39.77
CA LYS A 10 -11.84 2.96 38.83
C LYS A 10 -11.52 2.12 37.59
N GLY A 11 -11.44 0.80 37.74
CA GLY A 11 -11.18 -0.14 36.63
C GLY A 11 -12.35 -0.32 35.65
N HIS A 12 -13.57 0.11 36.01
CA HIS A 12 -14.77 -0.04 35.16
C HIS A 12 -15.20 1.26 34.47
N ILE A 13 -14.71 2.42 34.94
CA ILE A 13 -15.11 3.74 34.40
C ILE A 13 -14.07 4.28 33.41
N PHE A 14 -12.81 3.83 33.49
CA PHE A 14 -11.77 4.19 32.53
C PHE A 14 -11.25 2.90 31.89
N PRO A 15 -11.72 2.50 30.70
CA PRO A 15 -10.96 1.53 29.93
C PRO A 15 -9.55 2.10 29.78
N GLU A 16 -8.53 1.32 30.14
CA GLU A 16 -7.15 1.61 29.75
C GLU A 16 -7.17 1.80 28.24
N ASN A 17 -7.16 3.08 27.83
CA ASN A 17 -7.09 3.45 26.45
C ASN A 17 -5.66 3.06 26.05
N LYS A 18 -5.49 1.81 25.62
CA LYS A 18 -4.41 1.46 24.71
C LYS A 18 -4.65 2.36 23.50
N ILE A 19 -4.03 3.54 23.55
CA ILE A 19 -3.79 4.33 22.36
C ILE A 19 -2.88 3.43 21.53
N THR A 20 -3.49 2.57 20.72
CA THR A 20 -2.84 2.03 19.55
C THR A 20 -2.46 3.28 18.79
N ALA A 21 -1.18 3.67 18.85
CA ALA A 21 -0.68 4.78 18.08
C ALA A 21 -1.10 4.50 16.64
N MET A 22 -2.06 5.27 16.12
CA MET A 22 -2.50 5.15 14.75
C MET A 22 -1.25 5.42 13.93
N ALA A 23 -0.72 4.37 13.28
CA ALA A 23 0.45 4.51 12.43
C ALA A 23 0.16 5.64 11.43
N ALA A 24 1.08 6.60 11.34
CA ALA A 24 0.91 7.74 10.46
C ALA A 24 0.65 7.24 9.02
N PRO A 25 -0.29 7.85 8.28
CA PRO A 25 -0.62 7.39 6.94
C PRO A 25 0.60 7.44 6.03
N SER A 26 0.82 6.35 5.28
CA SER A 26 1.93 6.20 4.33
C SER A 26 1.97 7.40 3.35
N PRO A 27 3.15 8.01 3.10
CA PRO A 27 3.29 9.10 2.14
C PRO A 27 3.14 8.62 0.69
N LEU A 28 3.31 7.32 0.44
CA LEU A 28 3.06 6.66 -0.84
C LEU A 28 1.80 5.80 -0.73
N SER A 29 0.91 5.92 -1.71
CA SER A 29 -0.31 5.12 -1.80
C SER A 29 -0.53 4.60 -3.21
N THR A 30 -1.30 3.52 -3.32
CA THR A 30 -1.75 2.94 -4.59
C THR A 30 -3.23 2.58 -4.53
N HIS A 31 -3.83 2.41 -5.70
CA HIS A 31 -5.18 1.93 -5.88
C HIS A 31 -5.23 1.16 -7.20
N VAL A 32 -5.60 -0.11 -7.13
CA VAL A 32 -5.77 -0.97 -8.29
C VAL A 32 -7.24 -1.01 -8.65
N LEU A 33 -7.54 -0.73 -9.92
CA LEU A 33 -8.88 -0.78 -10.49
C LEU A 33 -8.91 -1.78 -11.64
N ASN A 34 -9.81 -2.76 -11.55
CA ASN A 34 -10.14 -3.62 -12.68
C ASN A 34 -11.13 -2.88 -13.59
N THR A 35 -10.62 -2.29 -14.66
CA THR A 35 -11.43 -1.47 -15.58
C THR A 35 -12.28 -2.31 -16.52
N ALA A 36 -11.97 -3.60 -16.71
CA ALA A 36 -12.79 -4.49 -17.52
C ALA A 36 -14.12 -4.85 -16.82
N MET A 37 -14.12 -4.90 -15.49
CA MET A 37 -15.29 -5.24 -14.67
C MET A 37 -15.89 -4.06 -13.91
N GLY A 38 -15.19 -2.92 -13.86
CA GLY A 38 -15.63 -1.75 -13.10
C GLY A 38 -15.58 -1.95 -11.58
N VAL A 39 -14.65 -2.75 -11.09
CA VAL A 39 -14.50 -3.09 -9.65
C VAL A 39 -13.07 -2.84 -9.16
N PRO A 40 -12.84 -2.71 -7.85
CA PRO A 40 -11.49 -2.68 -7.32
C PRO A 40 -10.70 -3.96 -7.64
N GLY A 41 -9.42 -3.82 -7.95
CA GLY A 41 -8.50 -4.95 -8.10
C GLY A 41 -8.04 -5.46 -6.74
N SER A 42 -8.94 -6.13 -6.02
CA SER A 42 -8.66 -6.71 -4.70
C SER A 42 -7.78 -7.95 -4.78
N ASN A 43 -7.05 -8.25 -3.70
CA ASN A 43 -6.18 -9.43 -3.56
C ASN A 43 -5.04 -9.49 -4.59
N MET A 44 -4.63 -8.36 -5.16
CA MET A 44 -3.46 -8.26 -6.02
C MET A 44 -2.21 -8.13 -5.17
N ALA A 45 -1.28 -9.08 -5.30
CA ALA A 45 0.03 -8.99 -4.69
C ALA A 45 0.87 -7.89 -5.35
N LEU A 46 1.62 -7.15 -4.54
CA LEU A 46 2.53 -6.12 -5.02
C LEU A 46 3.77 -5.98 -4.12
N ASN A 47 4.83 -5.42 -4.70
CA ASN A 47 6.08 -5.14 -4.01
C ASN A 47 6.55 -3.71 -4.29
N LEU A 48 7.03 -3.01 -3.26
CA LEU A 48 7.69 -1.72 -3.37
C LEU A 48 9.20 -1.90 -3.29
N TYR A 49 9.92 -1.35 -4.25
CA TYR A 49 11.38 -1.30 -4.27
C TYR A 49 11.87 0.14 -4.31
N ARG A 50 13.12 0.34 -3.88
CA ARG A 50 13.89 1.56 -4.13
C ARG A 50 15.20 1.19 -4.81
N GLN A 51 15.62 2.01 -5.77
CA GLN A 51 16.89 1.84 -6.47
C GLN A 51 18.03 2.46 -5.67
N ASP A 52 19.14 1.75 -5.55
CA ASP A 52 20.40 2.34 -5.11
C ASP A 52 20.96 3.24 -6.22
N PRO A 53 21.25 4.53 -5.96
CA PRO A 53 21.68 5.48 -6.99
C PRO A 53 23.11 5.25 -7.48
N THR A 54 23.91 4.46 -6.78
CA THR A 54 25.32 4.19 -7.13
C THR A 54 25.45 2.88 -7.91
N THR A 55 24.74 1.84 -7.48
CA THR A 55 24.85 0.49 -8.07
C THR A 55 23.72 0.16 -9.05
N ASN A 56 22.66 0.99 -9.10
CA ASN A 56 21.42 0.74 -9.82
C ASN A 56 20.66 -0.53 -9.38
N THR A 57 21.02 -1.14 -8.25
CA THR A 57 20.34 -2.33 -7.74
C THR A 57 19.02 -1.98 -7.05
N TRP A 58 18.02 -2.84 -7.20
CA TRP A 58 16.72 -2.68 -6.54
C TRP A 58 16.70 -3.38 -5.18
N SER A 59 16.38 -2.64 -4.11
CA SER A 59 16.16 -3.19 -2.78
C SER A 59 14.66 -3.24 -2.48
N LEU A 60 14.17 -4.41 -2.07
CA LEU A 60 12.79 -4.57 -1.60
C LEU A 60 12.61 -3.79 -0.30
N LEU A 61 11.56 -2.96 -0.25
CA LEU A 61 11.16 -2.23 0.95
C LEU A 61 9.97 -2.90 1.63
N THR A 62 8.93 -3.21 0.85
CA THR A 62 7.66 -3.73 1.37
C THR A 62 7.03 -4.69 0.37
N SER A 63 6.45 -5.78 0.88
CA SER A 63 5.53 -6.65 0.14
C SER A 63 4.13 -6.48 0.71
N GLY A 64 3.11 -6.50 -0.14
CA GLY A 64 1.74 -6.29 0.27
C GLY A 64 0.72 -6.92 -0.67
N THR A 65 -0.55 -6.78 -0.29
CA THR A 65 -1.68 -7.26 -1.07
C THR A 65 -2.80 -6.23 -0.98
N THR A 66 -3.45 -5.93 -2.10
CA THR A 66 -4.55 -4.97 -2.11
C THR A 66 -5.76 -5.50 -1.33
N ASN A 67 -6.38 -4.63 -0.54
CA ASN A 67 -7.58 -4.91 0.22
C ASN A 67 -8.83 -4.96 -0.69
N ALA A 68 -10.01 -5.12 -0.08
CA ALA A 68 -11.30 -5.16 -0.80
C ALA A 68 -11.61 -3.90 -1.63
N GLU A 69 -10.99 -2.75 -1.29
CA GLU A 69 -11.10 -1.50 -2.05
C GLU A 69 -9.96 -1.34 -3.08
N GLY A 70 -9.16 -2.38 -3.34
CA GLY A 70 -8.04 -2.31 -4.28
C GLY A 70 -6.86 -1.46 -3.78
N ARG A 71 -6.81 -1.11 -2.49
CA ARG A 71 -5.75 -0.27 -1.90
C ARG A 71 -4.76 -1.10 -1.11
N CYS A 72 -3.53 -0.62 -1.01
CA CYS A 72 -2.50 -1.21 -0.14
C CYS A 72 -2.00 -0.13 0.84
N PRO A 73 -2.57 -0.03 2.07
CA PRO A 73 -2.08 0.90 3.06
C PRO A 73 -0.70 0.48 3.59
N GLY A 74 0.06 1.43 4.16
CA GLY A 74 1.32 1.11 4.84
C GLY A 74 2.49 0.70 3.93
N LEU A 75 2.51 1.15 2.67
CA LEU A 75 3.58 0.84 1.73
C LEU A 75 4.96 1.26 2.21
N ILE A 76 5.07 2.40 2.89
CA ILE A 76 6.33 2.89 3.44
C ILE A 76 6.05 3.85 4.61
N THR A 77 6.97 3.94 5.57
CA THR A 77 6.88 4.95 6.62
C THR A 77 7.44 6.29 6.13
N LYS A 78 7.09 7.39 6.82
CA LYS A 78 7.60 8.73 6.47
C LYS A 78 9.12 8.82 6.63
N GLU A 79 9.68 8.11 7.58
CA GLU A 79 11.11 8.11 7.90
C GLU A 79 11.93 7.39 6.82
N MET A 80 11.36 6.35 6.21
CA MET A 80 12.02 5.58 5.14
C MET A 80 11.83 6.22 3.75
N PHE A 81 10.84 7.09 3.61
CA PHE A 81 10.50 7.76 2.35
C PHE A 81 11.41 8.97 2.12
N ILE A 82 12.47 8.74 1.34
CA ILE A 82 13.46 9.74 0.93
C ILE A 82 13.41 9.95 -0.59
N ALA A 83 14.04 11.02 -1.07
CA ALA A 83 14.18 11.28 -2.50
C ALA A 83 14.96 10.14 -3.18
N GLY A 84 14.57 9.80 -4.41
CA GLY A 84 15.17 8.69 -5.17
C GLY A 84 14.20 8.06 -6.16
N VAL A 85 14.64 6.96 -6.77
CA VAL A 85 13.83 6.20 -7.74
C VAL A 85 13.21 5.00 -7.05
N TYR A 86 11.90 4.84 -7.23
CA TYR A 86 11.11 3.77 -6.65
C TYR A 86 10.44 2.96 -7.76
N ARG A 87 10.01 1.75 -7.40
CA ARG A 87 9.29 0.85 -8.29
C ARG A 87 8.19 0.12 -7.55
N LEU A 88 6.97 0.20 -8.06
CA LEU A 88 5.87 -0.68 -7.66
C LEU A 88 5.76 -1.80 -8.68
N HIS A 89 5.90 -3.04 -8.22
CA HIS A 89 5.73 -4.26 -9.00
C HIS A 89 4.36 -4.87 -8.64
N PHE A 90 3.50 -5.07 -9.63
CA PHE A 90 2.16 -5.64 -9.48
C PHE A 90 2.08 -6.99 -10.19
N GLU A 91 1.63 -8.02 -9.47
CA GLU A 91 1.50 -9.40 -9.96
C GLU A 91 0.23 -9.57 -10.82
N THR A 92 0.21 -8.96 -12.00
CA THR A 92 -0.99 -8.86 -12.84
C THR A 92 -1.45 -10.19 -13.42
N ALA A 93 -0.54 -11.08 -13.83
CA ALA A 93 -0.95 -12.39 -14.34
C ALA A 93 -1.57 -13.25 -13.24
N LEU A 94 -0.95 -13.33 -12.05
CA LEU A 94 -1.49 -14.08 -10.92
C LEU A 94 -2.87 -13.57 -10.50
N TYR A 95 -3.05 -12.24 -10.52
CA TYR A 95 -4.35 -11.64 -10.27
C TYR A 95 -5.43 -12.11 -11.27
N TRP A 96 -5.15 -12.08 -12.57
CA TRP A 96 -6.11 -12.54 -13.58
C TRP A 96 -6.32 -14.07 -13.57
N GLU A 97 -5.26 -14.83 -13.31
CA GLU A 97 -5.32 -16.29 -13.19
C GLU A 97 -6.24 -16.72 -12.05
N SER A 98 -6.22 -15.99 -10.92
CA SER A 98 -7.13 -16.23 -9.79
C SER A 98 -8.62 -16.08 -10.15
N MET A 99 -8.92 -15.39 -11.25
CA MET A 99 -10.27 -15.21 -11.81
C MET A 99 -10.55 -16.14 -13.01
N GLY A 100 -9.63 -17.06 -13.33
CA GLY A 100 -9.77 -17.99 -14.47
C GLY A 100 -9.48 -17.35 -15.83
N GLU A 101 -8.74 -16.25 -15.86
CA GLU A 101 -8.48 -15.46 -17.07
C GLU A 101 -6.98 -15.26 -17.29
N THR A 102 -6.57 -15.07 -18.55
CA THR A 102 -5.17 -14.74 -18.88
C THR A 102 -4.93 -13.24 -18.91
N CYS A 103 -3.72 -12.81 -18.56
CA CYS A 103 -3.25 -11.44 -18.75
C CYS A 103 -2.16 -11.41 -19.81
N PHE A 104 -2.20 -10.41 -20.70
CA PHE A 104 -1.09 -10.16 -21.63
C PHE A 104 0.19 -9.74 -20.91
N TYR A 105 0.05 -9.11 -19.74
CA TYR A 105 1.17 -8.63 -18.92
C TYR A 105 1.46 -9.66 -17.80
N PRO A 106 2.63 -10.32 -17.80
CA PRO A 106 2.99 -11.24 -16.72
C PRO A 106 3.03 -10.55 -15.35
N TYR A 107 3.51 -9.31 -15.35
CA TYR A 107 3.48 -8.37 -14.23
C TYR A 107 3.53 -6.94 -14.81
N VAL A 108 3.28 -5.93 -13.98
CA VAL A 108 3.45 -4.52 -14.34
C VAL A 108 4.38 -3.86 -13.32
N GLU A 109 5.44 -3.21 -13.80
CA GLU A 109 6.31 -2.37 -12.98
C GLU A 109 6.11 -0.89 -13.31
N ILE A 110 5.78 -0.08 -12.31
CA ILE A 110 5.71 1.37 -12.44
C ILE A 110 6.92 1.96 -11.72
N VAL A 111 7.86 2.49 -12.50
CA VAL A 111 9.07 3.14 -12.01
C VAL A 111 8.86 4.65 -11.97
N PHE A 112 9.19 5.29 -10.85
CA PHE A 112 8.94 6.73 -10.65
C PHE A 112 9.99 7.38 -9.74
N THR A 113 10.19 8.68 -9.93
CA THR A 113 11.12 9.49 -9.13
C THR A 113 10.37 10.28 -8.07
N ILE A 114 10.89 10.23 -6.84
CA ILE A 114 10.48 11.09 -5.74
C ILE A 114 11.51 12.21 -5.60
N ILE A 115 11.05 13.45 -5.78
CA ILE A 115 11.88 14.66 -5.64
C ILE A 115 11.65 15.31 -4.28
N ASP A 116 10.38 15.42 -3.86
CA ASP A 116 9.98 16.06 -2.61
C ASP A 116 9.26 15.05 -1.70
N PRO A 117 9.97 14.40 -0.76
CA PRO A 117 9.36 13.45 0.17
C PRO A 117 8.35 14.07 1.15
N GLY A 118 8.25 15.40 1.19
CA GLY A 118 7.22 16.10 1.95
C GLY A 118 5.82 16.01 1.34
N GLN A 119 5.72 15.67 0.06
CA GLN A 119 4.44 15.47 -0.64
C GLN A 119 3.91 14.05 -0.48
N LYS A 120 2.59 13.93 -0.64
CA LYS A 120 1.94 12.65 -0.86
C LYS A 120 2.02 12.27 -2.33
N TYR A 121 2.19 10.97 -2.56
CA TYR A 121 2.23 10.38 -3.88
C TYR A 121 1.19 9.28 -3.98
N HIS A 122 0.32 9.41 -4.97
CA HIS A 122 -0.61 8.35 -5.35
C HIS A 122 -0.23 7.80 -6.72
N VAL A 123 0.05 6.49 -6.78
CA VAL A 123 0.45 5.79 -8.01
C VAL A 123 -0.52 4.61 -8.22
N PRO A 124 -1.66 4.82 -8.89
CA PRO A 124 -2.65 3.79 -9.13
C PRO A 124 -2.30 2.93 -10.35
N LEU A 125 -2.97 1.79 -10.45
CA LEU A 125 -2.96 0.91 -11.61
C LEU A 125 -4.40 0.68 -12.09
N LEU A 126 -4.73 1.17 -13.28
CA LEU A 126 -5.99 0.87 -13.95
C LEU A 126 -5.71 -0.25 -14.95
N LEU A 127 -6.37 -1.39 -14.81
CA LEU A 127 -5.98 -2.63 -15.49
C LEU A 127 -7.15 -3.34 -16.16
N SER A 128 -6.95 -3.75 -17.41
CA SER A 128 -7.68 -4.82 -18.09
C SER A 128 -6.72 -5.96 -18.46
N ARG A 129 -7.21 -7.03 -19.10
CA ARG A 129 -6.34 -8.14 -19.56
C ARG A 129 -5.34 -7.72 -20.65
N PHE A 130 -5.62 -6.64 -21.37
CA PHE A 130 -4.88 -6.22 -22.58
C PHE A 130 -4.55 -4.72 -22.62
N SER A 131 -4.80 -3.98 -21.53
CA SER A 131 -4.39 -2.60 -21.38
C SER A 131 -4.16 -2.27 -19.91
N TYR A 132 -3.27 -1.33 -19.64
CA TYR A 132 -3.19 -0.69 -18.33
C TYR A 132 -2.83 0.79 -18.46
N SER A 133 -3.10 1.56 -17.43
CA SER A 133 -2.62 2.92 -17.30
C SER A 133 -2.30 3.28 -15.86
N THR A 134 -1.49 4.33 -15.70
CA THR A 134 -1.13 4.92 -14.42
C THR A 134 -1.00 6.44 -14.57
N TYR A 135 -0.98 7.15 -13.46
CA TYR A 135 -0.74 8.59 -13.39
C TYR A 135 -0.22 8.94 -11.99
N ARG A 136 0.34 10.14 -11.82
CA ARG A 136 0.67 10.68 -10.49
C ARG A 136 -0.53 11.42 -9.93
N GLY A 137 -1.09 10.94 -8.82
CA GLY A 137 -2.04 11.68 -8.00
C GLY A 137 -1.38 12.31 -6.77
N SER A 138 -2.13 13.19 -6.11
CA SER A 138 -1.77 13.87 -4.84
C SER A 138 -2.32 13.14 -3.62
#